data_AF-A0A3A1N9F6-F1
#
_entry.id   AF-A0A3A1N9F6-F1
#
_cell.length_a   1.000
_cell.length_b   1.000
_cell.length_c   1.000
_cell.angle_alpha   90.00
_cell.angle_beta   90.00
_cell.angle_gamma   90.00
#
_symmetry.space_group_name_H-M   'P 1'
#
loop_
_entity.id
_entity.type
_entity.pdbx_description
1 polymer ?
#
loop_
_entity_poly.entity_id
_entity_poly.type
_entity_poly.pdbx_seq_one_letter_code
_entity_poly.pdbx_strand_id
1 'polypeptide(L)'
;MDELENKKLEALVNKMMEDAPLDSPSVDFTQNVMQKIVAEAHNEVFQYKPIVSGKVLSFIFIAFTALLIYLGSQVGLDSGQGWFKDLHVETWFQANWDWMGHYNSSKVMVYGFLFLGLMFFAQVPWLKKQLNKTAF
;
A
#
# COMPACT_ATOMS: atom_id res chain seq x y z
N MET A 1 -18.34 66.54 -17.61
CA MET A 1 -17.18 66.44 -16.69
C MET A 1 -15.99 66.86 -17.49
N ASP A 2 -15.37 67.97 -17.10
CA ASP A 2 -14.39 68.66 -17.91
C ASP A 2 -13.07 67.88 -17.88
N GLU A 3 -12.43 67.70 -19.04
CA GLU A 3 -11.19 66.93 -19.21
C GLU A 3 -10.05 67.40 -18.28
N LEU A 4 -10.11 68.68 -17.88
CA LEU A 4 -9.20 69.31 -16.94
C LEU A 4 -9.37 68.78 -15.50
N GLU A 5 -10.59 68.42 -15.10
CA GLU A 5 -10.90 67.85 -13.78
C GLU A 5 -10.37 66.42 -13.67
N ASN A 6 -10.50 65.63 -14.73
CA ASN A 6 -9.93 64.27 -14.79
C ASN A 6 -8.40 64.28 -14.64
N LYS A 7 -7.71 65.19 -15.36
CA LYS A 7 -6.25 65.32 -15.23
C LYS A 7 -5.80 65.71 -13.82
N LYS A 8 -6.57 66.56 -13.14
CA LYS A 8 -6.29 66.91 -11.74
C LYS A 8 -6.50 65.70 -10.81
N LEU A 9 -7.54 64.92 -11.06
CA LEU A 9 -7.83 63.71 -10.28
C LEU A 9 -6.72 62.65 -10.45
N GLU A 10 -6.28 62.40 -11.69
CA GLU A 10 -5.16 61.50 -11.99
C GLU A 10 -3.86 61.96 -11.34
N ALA A 11 -3.57 63.26 -11.38
CA ALA A 11 -2.39 63.82 -10.74
C ALA A 11 -2.42 63.66 -9.21
N LEU A 12 -3.60 63.77 -8.58
CA LEU A 12 -3.78 63.54 -7.15
C LEU A 12 -3.61 62.05 -6.78
N VAL A 13 -4.15 61.14 -7.59
CA VAL A 13 -4.00 59.70 -7.39
C VAL A 13 -2.55 59.26 -7.56
N ASN A 14 -1.86 59.73 -8.59
CA ASN A 14 -0.44 59.44 -8.79
C ASN A 14 0.42 59.94 -7.64
N LYS A 15 0.14 61.16 -7.14
CA LYS A 15 0.89 61.71 -6.00
C LYS A 15 0.65 60.92 -4.72
N MET A 16 -0.59 60.47 -4.47
CA MET A 16 -0.89 59.58 -3.34
C MET A 16 -0.24 58.19 -3.47
N MET A 17 -0.12 57.66 -4.68
CA MET A 17 0.58 56.38 -4.92
C MET A 17 2.11 56.51 -4.84
N GLU A 18 2.67 57.66 -5.20
CA GLU A 18 4.10 57.94 -5.12
C GLU A 18 4.56 58.18 -3.68
N ASP A 19 3.73 58.85 -2.87
CA ASP A 19 3.98 59.08 -1.43
C ASP A 19 3.64 57.85 -0.56
N ALA A 20 3.00 56.82 -1.12
CA ALA A 20 2.76 55.58 -0.42
C ALA A 20 4.07 54.77 -0.33
N PRO A 21 4.60 54.50 0.87
CA PRO A 21 5.77 53.65 1.01
C PRO A 21 5.44 52.28 0.42
N LEU A 22 6.20 51.87 -0.60
CA LEU A 22 6.16 50.51 -1.09
C LEU A 22 6.62 49.63 0.06
N ASP A 23 5.70 48.85 0.64
CA ASP A 23 6.01 47.81 1.61
C ASP A 23 6.93 46.80 0.92
N SER A 24 8.23 47.05 0.96
CA SER A 24 9.21 46.11 0.47
C SER A 24 9.17 44.92 1.43
N PRO A 25 9.05 43.68 0.92
CA PRO A 25 9.13 42.51 1.78
C PRO A 25 10.43 42.58 2.59
N SER A 26 10.41 42.06 3.82
CA SER A 26 11.61 42.01 4.64
C SER A 26 12.73 41.33 3.86
N VAL A 27 13.97 41.74 4.11
CA VAL A 27 15.17 41.19 3.43
C VAL A 27 15.21 39.66 3.51
N ASP A 28 14.66 39.13 4.62
CA ASP A 28 14.61 37.69 4.92
C ASP A 28 13.30 37.01 4.52
N PHE A 29 12.37 37.70 3.84
CA PHE A 29 11.07 37.13 3.45
C PHE A 29 11.24 35.85 2.62
N THR A 30 12.10 35.90 1.62
CA THR A 30 12.39 34.76 0.75
C THR A 30 13.03 33.61 1.53
N GLN A 31 13.92 33.92 2.48
CA GLN A 31 14.55 32.90 3.32
C GLN A 31 13.53 32.24 4.26
N ASN A 32 12.67 33.03 4.91
CA ASN A 32 11.62 32.53 5.81
C ASN A 32 10.58 31.69 5.06
N VAL A 33 10.17 32.11 3.85
CA VAL A 33 9.24 31.36 3.01
C VAL A 33 9.89 30.07 2.54
N MET A 34 11.12 30.11 2.05
CA MET A 34 11.86 28.92 1.61
C MET A 34 12.08 27.94 2.77
N GLN A 35 12.39 28.44 3.97
CA GLN A 35 12.60 27.60 5.15
C GLN A 35 11.32 26.89 5.59
N LYS A 36 10.16 27.57 5.50
CA LYS A 36 8.85 26.96 5.75
C LYS A 36 8.48 25.94 4.68
N ILE A 37 8.69 26.26 3.40
CA ILE A 37 8.41 25.35 2.29
C ILE A 37 9.28 24.09 2.37
N VAL A 38 10.57 24.23 2.68
CA VAL A 38 11.49 23.09 2.82
C VAL A 38 11.12 22.23 4.03
N ALA A 39 10.73 22.85 5.16
CA ALA A 39 10.28 22.11 6.34
C ALA A 39 8.98 21.34 6.11
N GLU A 40 8.01 21.92 5.40
CA GLU A 40 6.73 21.28 5.08
C GLU A 40 6.89 20.21 3.98
N ALA A 41 7.71 20.49 2.95
CA ALA A 41 8.01 19.54 1.89
C ALA A 41 8.73 18.30 2.42
N HIS A 42 9.60 18.42 3.43
CA HIS A 42 10.24 17.26 4.04
C HIS A 42 9.27 16.35 4.82
N ASN A 43 8.12 16.88 5.26
CA ASN A 43 7.13 16.12 6.03
C ASN A 43 6.09 15.40 5.15
N GLU A 44 5.86 15.84 3.90
CA GLU A 44 4.80 15.28 3.03
C GLU A 44 5.29 14.56 1.77
N VAL A 45 6.58 14.30 1.60
CA VAL A 45 7.07 13.53 0.44
C VAL A 45 6.78 12.05 0.64
N PHE A 46 5.58 11.65 0.22
CA PHE A 46 5.19 10.32 -0.24
C PHE A 46 5.97 9.17 0.40
N GLN A 47 5.77 8.94 1.71
CA GLN A 47 6.28 7.70 2.29
C GLN A 47 5.50 6.54 1.70
N TYR A 48 6.15 5.82 0.77
CA TYR A 48 5.62 4.60 0.19
C TYR A 48 5.31 3.60 1.32
N LYS A 49 4.03 3.52 1.68
CA LYS A 49 3.56 2.51 2.62
C LYS A 49 3.33 1.23 1.82
N PRO A 50 4.17 0.19 2.00
CA PRO A 50 3.99 -1.05 1.24
C PRO A 50 2.60 -1.61 1.50
N ILE A 51 1.87 -1.91 0.42
CA ILE A 51 0.49 -2.43 0.45
C ILE A 51 0.37 -3.68 1.34
N VAL A 52 1.46 -4.47 1.41
CA VAL A 52 1.56 -5.60 2.33
C VAL A 52 2.90 -5.57 3.08
N SER A 53 2.83 -5.48 4.40
CA SER A 53 4.01 -5.61 5.27
C SER A 53 4.60 -7.01 5.13
N GLY A 54 5.92 -7.13 5.02
CA GLY A 54 6.58 -8.44 4.86
C GLY A 54 6.27 -9.43 5.98
N LYS A 55 6.00 -8.91 7.19
CA LYS A 55 5.56 -9.68 8.36
C LYS A 55 4.21 -10.37 8.13
N VAL A 56 3.28 -9.68 7.47
CA VAL A 56 1.94 -10.19 7.17
C VAL A 56 2.02 -11.31 6.14
N LEU A 57 2.86 -11.17 5.10
CA LEU A 57 3.10 -12.25 4.14
C LEU A 57 3.70 -13.50 4.79
N SER A 58 4.66 -13.32 5.70
CA SER A 58 5.25 -14.43 6.44
C SER A 58 4.22 -15.14 7.31
N PHE A 59 3.34 -14.39 7.98
CA PHE A 59 2.27 -14.97 8.80
C PHE A 59 1.27 -15.76 7.95
N ILE A 60 0.84 -15.19 6.82
CA ILE A 60 -0.11 -15.83 5.89
C ILE A 60 0.51 -17.10 5.28
N PHE A 61 1.83 -17.10 4.99
CA PHE A 61 2.53 -18.28 4.49
C PHE A 61 2.56 -19.42 5.52
N ILE A 62 2.83 -19.10 6.79
CA ILE A 62 2.79 -20.08 7.88
C ILE A 62 1.37 -20.64 8.04
N ALA A 63 0.35 -19.78 8.03
CA ALA A 63 -1.05 -20.20 8.12
C ALA A 63 -1.47 -21.10 6.96
N PHE A 64 -1.04 -20.77 5.73
CA PHE A 64 -1.31 -21.59 4.54
C PHE A 64 -0.59 -22.94 4.61
N THR A 65 0.64 -22.97 5.12
CA THR A 65 1.38 -24.23 5.33
C THR A 65 0.70 -25.13 6.36
N ALA A 66 0.20 -24.55 7.45
CA ALA A 66 -0.59 -25.30 8.43
C ALA A 66 -1.89 -25.86 7.82
N LEU A 67 -2.57 -25.07 6.98
CA LEU A 67 -3.75 -25.51 6.24
C LEU A 67 -3.42 -26.69 5.29
N LEU A 68 -2.29 -26.64 4.58
CA LEU A 68 -1.85 -27.72 3.70
C LEU A 68 -1.67 -29.04 4.46
N ILE A 69 -0.99 -28.97 5.60
CA ILE A 69 -0.74 -30.12 6.47
C ILE A 69 -2.06 -30.70 6.97
N TYR A 70 -2.99 -29.84 7.39
CA TYR A 70 -4.32 -30.25 7.84
C TYR A 70 -5.16 -30.90 6.73
N LEU A 71 -5.22 -30.29 5.54
CA LEU A 71 -5.94 -30.85 4.39
C LEU A 71 -5.36 -32.20 3.94
N GLY A 72 -4.03 -32.34 3.98
CA GLY A 72 -3.35 -33.60 3.69
C GLY A 72 -3.76 -34.73 4.64
N SER A 73 -4.00 -34.41 5.91
CA SER A 73 -4.37 -35.38 6.95
C SER A 73 -5.87 -35.72 6.99
N GLN A 74 -6.77 -34.77 6.74
CA GLN A 74 -8.22 -34.94 6.94
C GLN A 74 -9.02 -35.20 5.66
N VAL A 75 -8.60 -34.62 4.52
CA VAL A 75 -9.39 -34.66 3.26
C VAL A 75 -9.03 -35.88 2.40
N GLY A 76 -8.24 -36.82 2.90
CA GLY A 76 -7.98 -38.07 2.18
C GLY A 76 -7.29 -37.82 0.84
N LEU A 77 -6.14 -37.10 0.87
CA LEU A 77 -5.10 -37.32 -0.16
C LEU A 77 -4.50 -38.73 -0.08
N ASP A 78 -5.09 -39.59 0.76
CA ASP A 78 -4.85 -40.98 1.00
C ASP A 78 -5.36 -41.89 -0.15
N SER A 79 -4.92 -41.59 -1.37
CA SER A 79 -4.94 -42.59 -2.44
C SER A 79 -3.56 -43.17 -2.65
N GLY A 80 -2.94 -43.74 -1.62
CA GLY A 80 -1.76 -44.61 -1.69
C GLY A 80 -0.49 -44.08 -2.41
N GLN A 81 -0.54 -42.89 -3.00
CA GLN A 81 0.37 -42.41 -4.06
C GLN A 81 0.62 -40.89 -3.95
N GLY A 82 0.08 -40.22 -2.93
CA GLY A 82 0.30 -38.79 -2.68
C GLY A 82 1.55 -38.53 -1.84
N TRP A 83 2.20 -37.37 -2.04
CA TRP A 83 3.38 -36.93 -1.27
C TRP A 83 3.15 -36.76 0.25
N PHE A 84 1.89 -36.84 0.71
CA PHE A 84 1.47 -36.61 2.09
C PHE A 84 1.09 -37.90 2.84
N LYS A 85 1.40 -39.09 2.29
CA LYS A 85 0.96 -40.39 2.82
C LYS A 85 1.42 -40.68 4.26
N ASP A 86 2.55 -40.13 4.69
CA ASP A 86 3.13 -40.41 6.00
C ASP A 86 2.82 -39.32 7.05
N LEU A 87 2.03 -38.30 6.71
CA LEU A 87 1.68 -37.21 7.63
C LEU A 87 0.44 -37.56 8.44
N HIS A 88 0.65 -38.27 9.56
CA HIS A 88 -0.38 -38.48 10.58
C HIS A 88 -0.49 -37.21 11.46
N VAL A 89 -1.39 -36.30 11.11
CA VAL A 89 -1.64 -35.04 11.86
C VAL A 89 -2.95 -35.12 12.66
N GLU A 90 -3.66 -36.24 12.52
CA GLU A 90 -4.97 -36.56 13.08
C GLU A 90 -5.02 -36.41 14.60
N THR A 91 -3.87 -36.57 15.28
CA THR A 91 -3.74 -36.46 16.73
C THR A 91 -3.68 -35.03 17.25
N TRP A 92 -3.36 -34.03 16.42
CA TRP A 92 -3.17 -32.64 16.87
C TRP A 92 -4.36 -31.71 16.58
N PHE A 93 -5.19 -32.04 15.59
CA PHE A 93 -6.32 -31.20 15.17
C PHE A 93 -7.60 -32.02 15.03
N GLN A 94 -8.30 -32.20 16.16
CA GLN A 94 -9.66 -32.76 16.20
C GLN A 94 -10.69 -31.68 15.89
N ALA A 95 -10.74 -31.22 14.64
CA ALA A 95 -11.79 -30.30 14.21
C ALA A 95 -12.91 -31.11 13.54
N ASN A 96 -14.09 -31.11 14.17
CA ASN A 96 -15.24 -31.91 13.72
C ASN A 96 -15.96 -31.18 12.57
N TRP A 97 -15.48 -31.34 11.34
CA TRP A 97 -16.04 -30.72 10.12
C TRP A 97 -17.07 -31.63 9.43
N ASP A 98 -18.00 -32.20 10.21
CA ASP A 98 -19.08 -33.08 9.71
C ASP A 98 -19.89 -32.43 8.57
N TRP A 99 -20.07 -31.11 8.64
CA TRP A 99 -20.74 -30.32 7.62
C TRP A 99 -20.04 -30.27 6.25
N MET A 100 -18.74 -30.58 6.20
CA MET A 100 -17.93 -30.62 4.98
C MET A 100 -17.68 -32.06 4.49
N GLY A 101 -18.13 -33.07 5.25
CA GLY A 101 -17.94 -34.50 4.94
C GLY A 101 -18.61 -34.97 3.64
N HIS A 102 -19.61 -34.23 3.14
CA HIS A 102 -20.27 -34.53 1.86
C HIS A 102 -19.60 -33.84 0.64
N TYR A 103 -18.54 -33.05 0.86
CA TYR A 103 -17.89 -32.30 -0.21
C TYR A 103 -16.88 -33.19 -0.96
N ASN A 104 -17.35 -33.83 -2.04
CA ASN A 104 -16.49 -34.61 -2.93
C ASN A 104 -15.98 -33.73 -4.09
N SER A 105 -14.80 -33.13 -3.91
CA SER A 105 -14.15 -32.33 -4.94
C SER A 105 -13.09 -33.13 -5.68
N SER A 106 -12.92 -32.83 -6.97
CA SER A 106 -11.89 -33.49 -7.78
C SER A 106 -10.50 -33.20 -7.22
N LYS A 107 -9.68 -34.23 -7.06
CA LYS A 107 -8.28 -34.11 -6.61
C LYS A 107 -7.50 -33.10 -7.43
N VAL A 108 -7.76 -33.05 -8.74
CA VAL A 108 -7.13 -32.09 -9.66
C VAL A 108 -7.49 -30.64 -9.30
N MET A 109 -8.74 -30.37 -8.92
CA MET A 109 -9.13 -29.04 -8.44
C MET A 109 -8.41 -28.68 -7.15
N VAL A 110 -8.37 -29.61 -6.18
CA VAL A 110 -7.67 -29.38 -4.90
C VAL A 110 -6.20 -29.06 -5.15
N TYR A 111 -5.48 -29.91 -5.90
CA TYR A 111 -4.08 -29.65 -6.24
C TYR A 111 -3.89 -28.36 -7.03
N GLY A 112 -4.81 -28.01 -7.94
CA GLY A 112 -4.79 -26.76 -8.69
C GLY A 112 -4.88 -25.53 -7.78
N PHE A 113 -5.81 -25.52 -6.83
CA PHE A 113 -5.95 -24.44 -5.85
C PHE A 113 -4.76 -24.35 -4.91
N LEU A 114 -4.21 -25.49 -4.47
CA LEU A 114 -3.00 -25.50 -3.64
C LEU A 114 -1.81 -24.90 -4.40
N PHE A 115 -1.60 -25.29 -5.65
CA PHE A 115 -0.53 -24.76 -6.49
C PHE A 115 -0.71 -23.27 -6.78
N LEU A 116 -1.94 -22.83 -7.07
CA LEU A 116 -2.28 -21.42 -7.26
C LEU A 116 -1.95 -20.60 -6.00
N GLY A 117 -2.36 -21.08 -4.82
CA GLY A 117 -2.06 -20.45 -3.55
C GLY A 117 -0.55 -20.33 -3.31
N LEU A 118 0.19 -21.41 -3.58
CA LEU A 118 1.66 -21.43 -3.49
C LEU A 118 2.32 -20.42 -4.43
N MET A 119 1.87 -20.33 -5.68
CA MET A 119 2.36 -19.33 -6.63
C MET A 119 2.10 -17.91 -6.14
N PHE A 120 0.97 -17.65 -5.48
CA PHE A 120 0.64 -16.32 -4.94
C PHE A 120 1.71 -15.83 -3.96
N PHE A 121 2.25 -16.72 -3.11
CA PHE A 121 3.32 -16.37 -2.18
C PHE A 121 4.66 -16.06 -2.85
N ALA A 122 4.92 -16.58 -4.06
CA ALA A 122 6.10 -16.19 -4.83
C ALA A 122 5.86 -14.90 -5.62
N GLN A 123 4.66 -14.73 -6.18
CA GLN A 123 4.27 -13.59 -7.00
C GLN A 123 4.25 -12.29 -6.20
N VAL A 124 3.68 -12.29 -4.98
CA VAL A 124 3.54 -11.05 -4.19
C VAL A 124 4.89 -10.44 -3.76
N PRO A 125 5.88 -11.19 -3.23
CA PRO A 125 7.21 -10.66 -2.96
C PRO A 125 7.96 -10.21 -4.21
N TRP A 126 7.78 -10.91 -5.34
CA TRP A 126 8.39 -10.53 -6.61
C TRP A 126 7.85 -9.19 -7.13
N LEU A 127 6.52 -9.02 -7.12
CA LEU A 127 5.84 -7.75 -7.44
C LEU A 127 6.28 -6.64 -6.48
N LYS A 128 6.34 -6.93 -5.17
CA LYS A 128 6.84 -5.98 -4.16
C LYS A 128 8.27 -5.53 -4.47
N LYS A 129 9.15 -6.45 -4.88
CA LYS A 129 10.54 -6.15 -5.25
C LYS A 129 10.62 -5.28 -6.50
N GLN A 130 9.75 -5.48 -7.49
CA GLN A 130 9.72 -4.62 -8.67
C GLN A 130 9.20 -3.22 -8.36
N LEU A 131 8.07 -3.10 -7.64
CA LEU A 131 7.50 -1.80 -7.27
C LEU A 131 8.44 -0.98 -6.38
N ASN A 132 9.18 -1.63 -5.48
CA ASN A 132 10.20 -0.96 -4.66
C ASN A 132 11.44 -0.53 -5.47
N LYS A 133 11.66 -1.09 -6.67
CA LYS A 133 12.74 -0.65 -7.57
C LYS A 133 12.34 0.53 -8.44
N THR A 134 11.06 0.67 -8.79
CA THR A 134 10.53 1.76 -9.61
C THR A 134 10.05 2.97 -8.81
N ALA A 135 10.01 2.90 -7.48
CA ALA A 135 9.84 4.06 -6.61
C ALA A 135 11.19 4.81 -6.46
N PHE A 136 11.62 5.46 -7.54
CA PHE A 136 12.67 6.49 -7.58
C PHE A 136 12.31 7.50 -8.66
#